data_AF-A0A6A3N318-F1
#
_entry.id   AF-A0A6A3N318-F1
#
_cell.length_a   1.000
_cell.length_b   1.000
_cell.length_c   1.000
_cell.angle_alpha   90.00
_cell.angle_beta   90.00
_cell.angle_gamma   90.00
#
_symmetry.space_group_name_H-M   'P 1'
#
loop_
_entity.id
_entity.type
_entity.pdbx_description
1 polymer ?
#
loop_
_entity_poly.entity_id
_entity_poly.type
_entity_poly.pdbx_seq_one_letter_code
_entity_poly.pdbx_strand_id
1 'polypeptide(L)'
;MKQEHEAAFRLNDGACVRVVQDTTKVDGLGGEVWAGALVLCEFLEEHAQEVVQGRDVIELGAGCGLCGLVAASLGANAAVLTDEYPDLLARNIAKNCHLWAERETHDGTPVVSSGELEWGVPESIAPFSRQFDTMLGSEITQLGRGLHVPLLETIRSVLRPGVKSLALLSMDPCRATCEGVCDVSKCTASHFVAAAKQTGFTVSKHGPVRLASREAVTTLVGALGRPLHVDEDDWSVIFELRLERAEDGCKHVEYLENRSAWRRAPRLDLPSDSDDDVADEQDDDDALLRQAEETWRHSSSNCGVSKAFGFSRELCDVEGMHAFRCADCGNVVADRDDVVSKTFFGRTGKAFLMNNMYNIRVGPARNRYLMTGMHTIADVQCSQCDFVLGWKYIKAMESSQKYKEGKFIMEHAVVQDDSEEQAWNRQ
;
A
#
# COMPACT_ATOMS: atom_id res chain seq x y z
N MET A 1 -7.86 -18.60 20.94
CA MET A 1 -8.59 -17.37 20.55
C MET A 1 -7.54 -16.38 20.10
N LYS A 2 -7.52 -15.95 18.83
CA LYS A 2 -6.62 -14.87 18.41
C LYS A 2 -7.14 -13.59 19.07
N GLN A 3 -6.27 -12.88 19.77
CA GLN A 3 -6.60 -11.61 20.40
C GLN A 3 -6.77 -10.58 19.29
N GLU A 4 -7.98 -10.06 19.12
CA GLU A 4 -8.24 -8.96 18.19
C GLU A 4 -7.71 -7.67 18.82
N HIS A 5 -6.93 -6.90 18.06
CA HIS A 5 -6.33 -5.66 18.52
C HIS A 5 -7.18 -4.47 18.06
N GLU A 6 -7.41 -3.52 18.96
CA GLU A 6 -8.18 -2.31 18.69
C GLU A 6 -7.27 -1.08 18.79
N ALA A 7 -7.41 -0.18 17.84
CA ALA A 7 -6.91 1.18 17.95
C ALA A 7 -8.05 2.11 18.41
N ALA A 8 -7.71 3.18 19.12
CA ALA A 8 -8.69 4.15 19.59
C ALA A 8 -8.18 5.57 19.41
N PHE A 9 -9.09 6.47 19.03
CA PHE A 9 -8.87 7.91 19.02
C PHE A 9 -9.88 8.57 19.96
N ARG A 10 -9.40 9.41 20.87
CA ARG A 10 -10.24 10.12 21.83
C ARG A 10 -10.31 11.59 21.44
N LEU A 11 -11.53 12.05 21.20
CA LEU A 11 -11.85 13.44 20.93
C LEU A 11 -11.82 14.25 22.24
N ASN A 12 -11.60 15.55 22.11
CA ASN A 12 -11.55 16.56 23.17
C ASN A 12 -12.87 16.68 23.93
N ASP A 13 -14.00 16.39 23.28
CA ASP A 13 -15.32 16.35 23.91
C ASP A 13 -15.56 15.06 24.74
N GLY A 14 -14.60 14.13 24.71
CA GLY A 14 -14.62 12.86 25.43
C GLY A 14 -15.15 11.67 24.62
N ALA A 15 -15.68 11.88 23.41
CA ALA A 15 -16.06 10.80 22.52
C ALA A 15 -14.84 9.96 22.12
N CYS A 16 -15.04 8.66 21.89
CA CYS A 16 -13.96 7.74 21.59
C CYS A 16 -14.31 6.83 20.41
N VAL A 17 -13.61 7.04 19.29
CA VAL A 17 -13.70 6.20 18.11
C VAL A 17 -12.78 5.01 18.29
N ARG A 18 -13.28 3.79 18.09
CA ARG A 18 -12.51 2.54 18.29
C ARG A 18 -12.62 1.68 17.05
N VAL A 19 -11.49 1.31 16.46
CA VAL A 19 -11.46 0.48 15.25
C VAL A 19 -10.75 -0.84 15.52
N VAL A 20 -11.35 -1.92 15.05
CA VAL A 20 -10.70 -3.23 15.01
C VAL A 20 -9.66 -3.20 13.90
N GLN A 21 -8.48 -3.73 14.20
CA GLN A 21 -7.38 -3.92 13.27
C GLN A 21 -7.29 -5.40 12.94
N ASP A 22 -7.42 -5.75 11.66
CA ASP A 22 -7.40 -7.12 11.15
C ASP A 22 -6.65 -7.19 9.81
N THR A 23 -5.40 -7.63 9.87
CA THR A 23 -4.54 -7.83 8.68
C THR A 23 -4.72 -9.21 8.03
N THR A 24 -5.64 -10.04 8.52
CA THR A 24 -5.87 -11.38 7.95
C THR A 24 -6.84 -11.39 6.77
N LYS A 25 -7.64 -10.34 6.63
CA LYS A 25 -8.67 -10.18 5.60
C LYS A 25 -8.35 -9.12 4.54
N VAL A 26 -7.28 -8.36 4.75
CA VAL A 26 -6.83 -7.26 3.89
C VAL A 26 -5.37 -7.56 3.54
N ASP A 27 -4.89 -7.18 2.34
CA ASP A 27 -3.52 -7.47 1.89
C ASP A 27 -2.46 -6.69 2.72
N GLY A 28 -2.21 -7.13 3.96
CA GLY A 28 -1.15 -6.70 4.87
C GLY A 28 -1.20 -5.26 5.39
N LEU A 29 -1.55 -4.28 4.56
CA LEU A 29 -1.38 -2.85 4.82
C LEU A 29 -2.67 -2.14 5.24
N GLY A 30 -3.84 -2.56 4.72
CA GLY A 30 -5.13 -1.91 5.02
C GLY A 30 -5.78 -2.35 6.34
N GLY A 31 -5.24 -3.37 7.00
CA GLY A 31 -5.82 -3.93 8.23
C GLY A 31 -5.34 -3.26 9.52
N GLU A 32 -4.54 -2.21 9.46
CA GLU A 32 -3.90 -1.56 10.59
C GLU A 32 -4.08 -0.04 10.54
N VAL A 33 -4.14 0.61 11.70
CA VAL A 33 -4.09 2.07 11.80
C VAL A 33 -2.65 2.52 11.74
N TRP A 34 -2.36 3.45 10.85
CA TRP A 34 -1.03 4.01 10.69
C TRP A 34 -0.89 5.34 11.45
N ALA A 35 0.34 5.73 11.80
CA ALA A 35 0.59 6.95 12.60
C ALA A 35 0.04 8.22 11.93
N GLY A 36 0.18 8.35 10.61
CA GLY A 36 -0.39 9.47 9.86
C GLY A 36 -1.90 9.60 9.97
N ALA A 37 -2.63 8.49 10.19
CA ALA A 37 -4.08 8.54 10.41
C ALA A 37 -4.42 9.26 11.72
N LEU A 38 -3.64 9.05 12.79
CA LEU A 38 -3.82 9.75 14.07
C LEU A 38 -3.51 11.23 13.93
N VAL A 39 -2.45 11.59 13.20
CA VAL A 39 -2.11 12.99 12.89
C VAL A 39 -3.22 13.65 12.08
N LEU A 40 -3.80 12.94 11.11
CA LEU A 40 -4.95 13.44 10.36
C LEU A 40 -6.18 13.61 11.27
N CYS A 41 -6.46 12.67 12.18
CA CYS A 41 -7.56 12.80 13.13
C CYS A 41 -7.42 14.03 14.05
N GLU A 42 -6.21 14.28 14.58
CA GLU A 42 -5.93 15.50 15.35
C GLU A 42 -6.17 16.78 14.52
N PHE A 43 -5.72 16.79 13.26
CA PHE A 43 -5.96 17.91 12.35
C PHE A 43 -7.46 18.12 12.06
N LEU A 44 -8.22 17.04 11.84
CA LEU A 44 -9.66 17.11 11.60
C LEU A 44 -10.40 17.69 12.80
N GLU A 45 -10.00 17.33 14.01
CA GLU A 45 -10.58 17.87 15.24
C GLU A 45 -10.27 19.36 15.42
N GLU A 46 -9.02 19.77 15.20
CA GLU A 46 -8.60 21.18 15.30
C GLU A 46 -9.32 22.07 14.27
N HIS A 47 -9.60 21.53 13.07
CA HIS A 47 -10.16 22.27 11.93
C HIS A 47 -11.61 21.86 11.58
N ALA A 48 -12.33 21.25 12.52
CA ALA A 48 -13.61 20.59 12.25
C ALA A 48 -14.62 21.50 11.53
N GLN A 49 -14.76 22.75 11.99
CA GLN A 49 -15.70 23.72 11.40
C GLN A 49 -15.44 23.99 9.91
N GLU A 50 -14.17 23.96 9.51
CA GLU A 50 -13.75 24.34 8.17
C GLU A 50 -13.74 23.16 7.22
N VAL A 51 -13.38 21.95 7.69
CA VAL A 51 -13.09 20.81 6.81
C VAL A 51 -13.99 19.60 7.02
N VAL A 52 -14.79 19.54 8.09
CA VAL A 52 -15.65 18.37 8.41
C VAL A 52 -17.11 18.72 8.66
N GLN A 53 -17.38 19.67 9.57
CA GLN A 53 -18.71 19.89 10.12
C GLN A 53 -19.72 20.29 9.03
N GLY A 54 -20.81 19.54 8.93
CA GLY A 54 -21.87 19.74 7.94
C GLY A 54 -21.46 19.45 6.49
N ARG A 55 -20.33 18.78 6.25
CA ARG A 55 -19.83 18.43 4.91
C ARG A 55 -20.06 16.97 4.58
N ASP A 56 -20.13 16.68 3.28
CA ASP A 56 -20.09 15.30 2.79
C ASP A 56 -18.64 14.87 2.59
N VAL A 57 -18.22 13.84 3.30
CA VAL A 57 -16.83 13.38 3.42
C VAL A 57 -16.67 12.01 2.76
N ILE A 58 -15.58 11.82 2.03
CA ILE A 58 -15.16 10.50 1.54
C ILE A 58 -13.74 10.21 2.02
N GLU A 59 -13.48 9.00 2.52
CA GLU A 59 -12.14 8.51 2.82
C GLU A 59 -11.71 7.51 1.74
N LEU A 60 -10.57 7.76 1.08
CA LEU A 60 -9.97 6.87 0.10
C LEU A 60 -8.87 6.03 0.74
N GLY A 61 -8.87 4.72 0.52
CA GLY A 61 -7.90 3.81 1.16
C GLY A 61 -8.06 3.83 2.68
N ALA A 62 -9.30 3.69 3.14
CA ALA A 62 -9.68 3.89 4.52
C ALA A 62 -9.08 2.84 5.47
N GLY A 63 -8.75 1.64 4.98
CA GLY A 63 -8.22 0.55 5.78
C GLY A 63 -9.16 0.18 6.93
N CYS A 64 -8.80 0.60 8.16
CA CYS A 64 -9.66 0.42 9.34
C CYS A 64 -10.80 1.46 9.44
N GLY A 65 -10.74 2.56 8.69
CA GLY A 65 -11.77 3.61 8.64
C GLY A 65 -11.65 4.70 9.69
N LEU A 66 -10.51 4.82 10.37
CA LEU A 66 -10.39 5.69 11.55
C LEU A 66 -10.71 7.16 11.21
N CYS A 67 -10.15 7.73 10.14
CA CYS A 67 -10.32 9.15 9.84
C CYS A 67 -11.75 9.47 9.43
N GLY A 68 -12.41 8.61 8.64
CA GLY A 68 -13.81 8.75 8.26
C GLY A 68 -14.77 8.65 9.45
N LEU A 69 -14.50 7.76 10.41
CA LEU A 69 -15.30 7.63 11.64
C LEU A 69 -15.09 8.83 12.59
N VAL A 70 -13.87 9.37 12.66
CA VAL A 70 -13.58 10.63 13.38
C VAL A 70 -14.30 11.80 12.71
N ALA A 71 -14.25 11.90 11.38
CA ALA A 71 -14.98 12.93 10.64
C ALA A 71 -16.50 12.83 10.87
N ALA A 72 -17.05 11.62 10.87
CA ALA A 72 -18.45 11.38 11.23
C ALA A 72 -18.74 11.91 12.63
N SER A 73 -17.93 11.55 13.63
CA SER A 73 -18.09 11.97 15.03
C SER A 73 -18.00 13.49 15.23
N LEU A 74 -17.15 14.16 14.45
CA LEU A 74 -16.97 15.62 14.42
C LEU A 74 -18.07 16.40 13.70
N GLY A 75 -19.13 15.73 13.24
CA GLY A 75 -20.29 16.40 12.68
C GLY A 75 -20.35 16.45 11.16
N ALA A 76 -19.65 15.57 10.43
CA ALA A 76 -19.88 15.39 9.00
C ALA A 76 -21.38 15.13 8.72
N ASN A 77 -21.89 15.65 7.59
CA ASN A 77 -23.26 15.38 7.15
C ASN A 77 -23.40 13.91 6.74
N ALA A 78 -22.44 13.43 5.96
CA ALA A 78 -22.25 12.03 5.62
C ALA A 78 -20.75 11.70 5.52
N ALA A 79 -20.37 10.48 5.85
CA ALA A 79 -19.02 9.94 5.66
C ALA A 79 -19.08 8.62 4.91
N VAL A 80 -18.39 8.54 3.77
CA VAL A 80 -18.27 7.32 2.96
C VAL A 80 -16.84 6.82 3.04
N LEU A 81 -16.66 5.62 3.58
CA LEU A 81 -15.35 5.01 3.80
C LEU A 81 -15.10 4.03 2.66
N THR A 82 -14.02 4.21 1.92
CA THR A 82 -13.75 3.37 0.74
C THR A 82 -12.40 2.68 0.80
N ASP A 83 -12.39 1.41 0.43
CA ASP A 83 -11.20 0.56 0.34
C ASP A 83 -11.45 -0.55 -0.70
N GLU A 84 -10.45 -1.36 -1.02
CA GLU A 84 -10.62 -2.55 -1.88
C GLU A 84 -11.38 -3.66 -1.12
N TYR A 85 -11.26 -3.72 0.22
CA TYR A 85 -11.89 -4.74 1.05
C TYR A 85 -12.76 -4.12 2.17
N PRO A 86 -14.03 -3.73 1.89
CA PRO A 86 -14.84 -2.94 2.80
C PRO A 86 -15.43 -3.70 4.01
N ASP A 87 -15.24 -5.02 4.11
CA ASP A 87 -15.79 -5.84 5.21
C ASP A 87 -15.34 -5.36 6.60
N LEU A 88 -14.07 -4.94 6.72
CA LEU A 88 -13.53 -4.41 7.98
C LEU A 88 -14.17 -3.05 8.32
N LEU A 89 -14.43 -2.22 7.31
CA LEU A 89 -15.07 -0.93 7.48
C LEU A 89 -16.50 -1.09 8.02
N ALA A 90 -17.30 -1.98 7.43
CA ALA A 90 -18.67 -2.22 7.89
C ALA A 90 -18.72 -2.63 9.37
N ARG A 91 -17.79 -3.48 9.80
CA ARG A 91 -17.62 -3.87 11.20
C ARG A 91 -17.27 -2.68 12.10
N ASN A 92 -16.33 -1.84 11.67
CA ASN A 92 -15.90 -0.67 12.45
C ASN A 92 -16.95 0.45 12.48
N ILE A 93 -17.77 0.59 11.44
CA ILE A 93 -18.94 1.49 11.43
C ILE A 93 -19.95 1.05 12.50
N ALA A 94 -20.34 -0.23 12.51
CA ALA A 94 -21.29 -0.76 13.48
C ALA A 94 -20.83 -0.59 14.94
N LYS A 95 -19.52 -0.64 15.19
CA LYS A 95 -18.94 -0.44 16.53
C LYS A 95 -19.05 1.01 17.02
N ASN A 96 -19.09 1.98 16.11
CA ASN A 96 -19.03 3.41 16.43
C ASN A 96 -20.33 4.17 16.17
N CYS A 97 -21.36 3.53 15.59
CA CYS A 97 -22.61 4.19 15.20
C CYS A 97 -23.34 4.97 16.31
N HIS A 98 -23.13 4.58 17.57
CA HIS A 98 -23.64 5.30 18.73
C HIS A 98 -23.16 6.76 18.82
N LEU A 99 -22.01 7.11 18.22
CA LEU A 99 -21.44 8.46 18.26
C LEU A 99 -22.20 9.48 17.38
N TRP A 100 -22.97 9.00 16.41
CA TRP A 100 -23.76 9.84 15.50
C TRP A 100 -25.22 9.40 15.38
N ALA A 101 -25.67 8.50 16.27
CA ALA A 101 -27.02 7.95 16.24
C ALA A 101 -28.13 9.02 16.25
N GLU A 102 -27.91 10.15 16.92
CA GLU A 102 -28.87 11.26 16.96
C GLU A 102 -29.01 12.02 15.62
N ARG A 103 -28.04 11.86 14.72
CA ARG A 103 -28.02 12.45 13.36
C ARG A 103 -28.54 11.50 12.29
N GLU A 104 -28.78 10.24 12.62
CA GLU A 104 -29.35 9.29 11.67
C GLU A 104 -30.73 9.78 11.21
N THR A 105 -30.97 9.78 9.90
CA THR A 105 -32.19 10.32 9.32
C THR A 105 -33.33 9.32 9.42
N HIS A 106 -34.56 9.81 9.54
CA HIS A 106 -35.76 8.94 9.54
C HIS A 106 -36.00 8.23 8.20
N ASP A 107 -35.41 8.71 7.11
CA ASP A 107 -35.50 8.08 5.79
C ASP A 107 -34.54 6.88 5.61
N GLY A 108 -33.71 6.60 6.63
CA GLY A 108 -32.81 5.44 6.64
C GLY A 108 -31.50 5.67 5.89
N THR A 109 -31.18 6.90 5.48
CA THR A 109 -29.87 7.25 4.92
C THR A 109 -28.83 7.26 6.03
N PRO A 110 -27.83 6.36 6.01
CA PRO A 110 -26.87 6.29 7.10
C PRO A 110 -25.92 7.49 7.09
N VAL A 111 -25.59 8.02 8.26
CA VAL A 111 -24.53 9.05 8.41
C VAL A 111 -23.19 8.50 7.93
N VAL A 112 -22.94 7.21 8.14
CA VAL A 112 -21.69 6.56 7.75
C VAL A 112 -21.96 5.29 6.95
N SER A 113 -21.30 5.16 5.81
CA SER A 113 -21.38 3.98 4.95
C SER A 113 -19.99 3.55 4.48
N SER A 114 -19.87 2.31 4.01
CA SER A 114 -18.65 1.80 3.40
C SER A 114 -18.91 1.32 1.98
N GLY A 115 -17.92 1.43 1.09
CA GLY A 115 -18.00 0.96 -0.28
C GLY A 115 -16.66 0.52 -0.83
N GLU A 116 -16.69 -0.27 -1.90
CA GLU A 116 -15.50 -0.66 -2.66
C GLU A 116 -15.12 0.47 -3.62
N LEU A 117 -13.84 0.85 -3.67
CA LEU A 117 -13.34 1.85 -4.62
C LEU A 117 -11.90 1.56 -5.04
N GLU A 118 -11.69 1.32 -6.33
CA GLU A 118 -10.39 1.20 -6.97
C GLU A 118 -9.99 2.50 -7.67
N TRP A 119 -8.78 3.00 -7.38
CA TRP A 119 -8.33 4.30 -7.88
C TRP A 119 -8.04 4.28 -9.39
N GLY A 120 -8.48 5.32 -10.08
CA GLY A 120 -8.28 5.51 -11.51
C GLY A 120 -9.14 4.60 -12.40
N VAL A 121 -10.03 3.78 -11.83
CA VAL A 121 -10.98 2.93 -12.57
C VAL A 121 -12.32 3.66 -12.69
N PRO A 122 -12.70 4.16 -13.88
CA PRO A 122 -13.88 5.01 -14.05
C PRO A 122 -15.18 4.36 -13.56
N GLU A 123 -15.35 3.06 -13.77
CA GLU A 123 -16.52 2.29 -13.37
C GLU A 123 -16.63 2.20 -11.84
N SER A 124 -15.50 2.05 -11.15
CA SER A 124 -15.44 2.02 -9.69
C SER A 124 -15.69 3.40 -9.06
N ILE A 125 -15.25 4.47 -9.74
CA ILE A 125 -15.40 5.86 -9.28
C ILE A 125 -16.82 6.41 -9.54
N ALA A 126 -17.49 5.94 -10.60
CA ALA A 126 -18.78 6.48 -11.06
C ALA A 126 -19.85 6.62 -9.96
N PRO A 127 -20.03 5.65 -9.02
CA PRO A 127 -21.00 5.76 -7.93
C PRO A 127 -20.73 6.90 -6.95
N PHE A 128 -19.51 7.43 -6.91
CA PHE A 128 -19.05 8.44 -5.95
C PHE A 128 -18.79 9.80 -6.60
N SER A 129 -19.04 9.91 -7.91
CA SER A 129 -18.67 11.08 -8.70
C SER A 129 -19.38 12.35 -8.25
N ARG A 130 -18.59 13.41 -8.00
CA ARG A 130 -19.04 14.77 -7.66
C ARG A 130 -19.96 14.86 -6.43
N GLN A 131 -19.75 14.01 -5.43
CA GLN A 131 -20.62 13.91 -4.27
C GLN A 131 -20.05 14.50 -2.99
N PHE A 132 -18.75 14.79 -2.91
CA PHE A 132 -18.09 15.10 -1.65
C PHE A 132 -17.47 16.51 -1.61
N ASP A 133 -17.52 17.15 -0.46
CA ASP A 133 -16.85 18.43 -0.20
C ASP A 133 -15.44 18.21 0.36
N THR A 134 -15.22 17.12 1.10
CA THR A 134 -13.91 16.81 1.69
C THR A 134 -13.52 15.38 1.34
N MET A 135 -12.31 15.20 0.82
CA MET A 135 -11.68 13.89 0.66
C MET A 135 -10.59 13.72 1.73
N LEU A 136 -10.56 12.56 2.39
CA LEU A 136 -9.55 12.17 3.37
C LEU A 136 -8.72 10.99 2.85
N GLY A 137 -7.43 10.97 3.15
CA GLY A 137 -6.61 9.77 2.96
C GLY A 137 -5.37 9.80 3.82
N SER A 138 -5.10 8.72 4.56
CA SER A 138 -3.93 8.63 5.43
C SER A 138 -2.89 7.67 4.85
N GLU A 139 -1.69 8.18 4.55
CA GLU A 139 -0.53 7.39 4.08
C GLU A 139 -0.73 6.59 2.79
N ILE A 140 -1.76 6.92 2.02
CA ILE A 140 -2.07 6.26 0.75
C ILE A 140 -1.12 6.62 -0.41
N THR A 141 -0.32 7.68 -0.27
CA THR A 141 0.64 8.10 -1.32
C THR A 141 1.90 7.25 -1.35
N GLN A 142 2.17 6.52 -0.27
CA GLN A 142 3.35 5.67 -0.07
C GLN A 142 3.20 4.31 -0.74
N LEU A 143 1.98 3.93 -1.12
CA LEU A 143 1.68 2.74 -1.92
C LEU A 143 2.32 2.75 -3.32
N GLY A 144 2.91 3.86 -3.75
CA GLY A 144 3.80 3.87 -4.90
C GLY A 144 3.45 4.92 -5.94
N ARG A 145 4.48 5.38 -6.64
CA ARG A 145 4.40 6.53 -7.57
C ARG A 145 3.52 6.28 -8.78
N GLY A 146 3.35 5.03 -9.20
CA GLY A 146 2.44 4.65 -10.28
C GLY A 146 0.97 4.91 -9.95
N LEU A 147 0.60 4.92 -8.66
CA LEU A 147 -0.76 5.16 -8.21
C LEU A 147 -1.07 6.64 -7.97
N HIS A 148 -0.08 7.54 -8.04
CA HIS A 148 -0.30 8.97 -7.77
C HIS A 148 -1.29 9.60 -8.75
N VAL A 149 -1.14 9.33 -10.05
CA VAL A 149 -2.06 9.84 -11.08
C VAL A 149 -3.46 9.20 -10.94
N PRO A 150 -3.61 7.86 -10.89
CA PRO A 150 -4.90 7.22 -10.60
C PRO A 150 -5.61 7.78 -9.35
N LEU A 151 -4.86 7.99 -8.27
CA LEU A 151 -5.38 8.61 -7.06
C LEU A 151 -5.86 10.03 -7.35
N LEU A 152 -5.04 10.90 -7.94
CA LEU A 152 -5.42 12.29 -8.26
C LEU A 152 -6.64 12.39 -9.18
N GLU A 153 -6.77 11.48 -10.16
CA GLU A 153 -7.95 11.37 -11.01
C GLU A 153 -9.20 10.99 -10.21
N THR A 154 -9.04 10.09 -9.24
CA THR A 154 -10.08 9.71 -8.27
C THR A 154 -10.49 10.91 -7.42
N ILE A 155 -9.53 11.60 -6.79
CA ILE A 155 -9.77 12.81 -5.98
C ILE A 155 -10.57 13.84 -6.77
N ARG A 156 -10.13 14.14 -8.00
CA ARG A 156 -10.79 15.11 -8.88
C ARG A 156 -12.22 14.70 -9.20
N SER A 157 -12.48 13.39 -9.33
CA SER A 157 -13.77 12.85 -9.75
C SER A 157 -14.77 12.78 -8.60
N VAL A 158 -14.34 12.38 -7.40
CA VAL A 158 -15.24 12.27 -6.23
C VAL A 158 -15.61 13.64 -5.65
N LEU A 159 -14.70 14.62 -5.73
CA LEU A 159 -14.95 15.96 -5.21
C LEU A 159 -15.94 16.75 -6.08
N ARG A 160 -16.87 17.44 -5.41
CA ARG A 160 -17.73 18.47 -6.03
C ARG A 160 -16.86 19.56 -6.64
N PRO A 161 -17.26 20.14 -7.80
CA PRO A 161 -16.59 21.33 -8.30
C PRO A 161 -16.90 22.51 -7.36
N GLY A 162 -15.88 23.22 -6.91
CA GLY A 162 -16.11 24.43 -6.11
C GLY A 162 -14.96 24.77 -5.18
N VAL A 163 -14.92 26.03 -4.74
CA VAL A 163 -13.87 26.53 -3.84
C VAL A 163 -13.94 25.96 -2.42
N LYS A 164 -15.09 25.38 -2.04
CA LYS A 164 -15.25 24.74 -0.73
C LYS A 164 -14.65 23.33 -0.70
N SER A 165 -14.51 22.70 -1.86
CA SER A 165 -14.03 21.34 -1.98
C SER A 165 -12.52 21.26 -1.76
N LEU A 166 -12.07 20.26 -1.00
CA LEU A 166 -10.66 20.03 -0.71
C LEU A 166 -10.36 18.55 -0.46
N ALA A 167 -9.09 18.17 -0.59
CA ALA A 167 -8.61 16.87 -0.11
C ALA A 167 -7.51 17.07 0.93
N LEU A 168 -7.54 16.27 1.99
CA LEU A 168 -6.53 16.23 3.05
C LEU A 168 -5.83 14.88 3.03
N LEU A 169 -4.50 14.91 2.91
CA LEU A 169 -3.67 13.72 2.85
C LEU A 169 -2.60 13.79 3.93
N SER A 170 -2.51 12.80 4.81
CA SER A 170 -1.32 12.64 5.65
C SER A 170 -0.24 11.90 4.84
N MET A 171 0.97 12.45 4.83
CA MET A 171 2.07 11.94 4.01
C MET A 171 3.38 12.01 4.78
N ASP A 172 4.28 11.06 4.51
CA ASP A 172 5.62 11.05 5.10
C ASP A 172 6.54 11.96 4.28
N PRO A 173 7.00 13.08 4.84
CA PRO A 173 7.99 13.89 4.18
C PRO A 173 9.36 13.21 4.25
N CYS A 174 10.26 13.52 3.30
CA CYS A 174 11.64 13.04 3.40
C CYS A 174 12.46 13.72 4.53
N ARG A 175 11.92 14.79 5.13
CA ARG A 175 12.45 15.58 6.25
C ARG A 175 11.41 16.60 6.70
N ALA A 176 11.50 17.11 7.93
CA ALA A 176 10.57 18.12 8.47
C ALA A 176 10.36 19.34 7.54
N THR A 177 11.43 19.82 6.89
CA THR A 177 11.42 20.99 5.98
C THR A 177 11.01 20.67 4.54
N CYS A 178 10.51 19.45 4.26
CA CYS A 178 10.05 19.09 2.92
C CYS A 178 8.78 19.89 2.57
N GLU A 179 8.87 20.79 1.59
CA GLU A 179 7.73 21.57 1.07
C GLU A 179 7.07 20.90 -0.17
N GLY A 180 7.35 19.62 -0.41
CA GLY A 180 6.88 18.93 -1.63
C GLY A 180 7.60 19.36 -2.91
N VAL A 181 8.79 19.96 -2.78
CA VAL A 181 9.62 20.46 -3.90
C VAL A 181 11.05 19.88 -3.88
N CYS A 182 11.26 18.79 -3.14
CA CYS A 182 12.53 18.08 -3.14
C CYS A 182 12.72 17.31 -4.47
N ASP A 183 13.88 16.64 -4.62
CA ASP A 183 14.14 15.74 -5.74
C ASP A 183 13.03 14.67 -5.86
N VAL A 184 12.19 14.81 -6.88
CA VAL A 184 11.03 13.95 -7.14
C VAL A 184 11.42 12.50 -7.42
N SER A 185 12.68 12.25 -7.82
CA SER A 185 13.19 10.88 -8.00
C SER A 185 13.42 10.17 -6.67
N LYS A 186 13.55 10.91 -5.57
CA LYS A 186 13.87 10.37 -4.22
C LYS A 186 12.78 10.61 -3.19
N CYS A 187 11.98 11.66 -3.33
CA CYS A 187 10.94 12.04 -2.38
C CYS A 187 9.54 11.74 -2.93
N THR A 188 8.86 10.75 -2.34
CA THR A 188 7.49 10.38 -2.69
C THR A 188 6.52 11.54 -2.53
N ALA A 189 6.61 12.31 -1.43
CA ALA A 189 5.76 13.47 -1.23
C ALA A 189 5.95 14.54 -2.31
N SER A 190 7.20 14.80 -2.73
CA SER A 190 7.47 15.77 -3.79
C SER A 190 7.02 15.28 -5.17
N HIS A 191 7.14 13.97 -5.44
CA HIS A 191 6.59 13.37 -6.65
C HIS A 191 5.06 13.53 -6.71
N PHE A 192 4.36 13.24 -5.60
CA PHE A 192 2.92 13.40 -5.52
C PHE A 192 2.49 14.86 -5.71
N VAL A 193 3.14 15.80 -5.02
CA VAL A 193 2.87 17.25 -5.15
C VAL A 193 3.09 17.73 -6.59
N ALA A 194 4.14 17.25 -7.27
CA ALA A 194 4.39 17.57 -8.66
C ALA A 194 3.29 17.04 -9.59
N ALA A 195 2.86 15.78 -9.40
CA ALA A 195 1.76 15.18 -10.15
C ALA A 195 0.43 15.90 -9.88
N ALA A 196 0.16 16.30 -8.64
CA ALA A 196 -1.04 17.03 -8.25
C ALA A 196 -1.13 18.37 -8.97
N LYS A 197 -0.03 19.14 -9.00
CA LYS A 197 0.04 20.40 -9.75
C LYS A 197 -0.18 20.19 -11.25
N GLN A 198 0.37 19.14 -11.83
CA GLN A 198 0.16 18.82 -13.25
C GLN A 198 -1.27 18.40 -13.57
N THR A 199 -2.00 17.86 -12.60
CA THR A 199 -3.41 17.45 -12.74
C THR A 199 -4.41 18.55 -12.36
N GLY A 200 -3.91 19.78 -12.11
CA GLY A 200 -4.73 20.97 -11.90
C GLY A 200 -5.13 21.20 -10.44
N PHE A 201 -4.36 20.68 -9.49
CA PHE A 201 -4.52 20.99 -8.07
C PHE A 201 -3.51 22.06 -7.62
N THR A 202 -3.99 23.04 -6.84
CA THR A 202 -3.13 23.74 -5.91
C THR A 202 -2.86 22.82 -4.71
N VAL A 203 -1.65 22.91 -4.17
CA VAL A 203 -1.23 22.08 -3.03
C VAL A 203 -0.61 23.00 -1.98
N SER A 204 -1.14 22.96 -0.77
CA SER A 204 -0.58 23.61 0.42
C SER A 204 -0.17 22.58 1.45
N LYS A 205 0.85 22.91 2.22
CA LYS A 205 1.39 22.08 3.30
C LYS A 205 1.01 22.71 4.64
N HIS A 206 0.57 21.88 5.57
CA HIS A 206 0.39 22.24 6.98
C HIS A 206 1.64 21.92 7.80
N GLY A 207 1.68 22.39 9.06
CA GLY A 207 2.85 22.22 9.93
C GLY A 207 3.25 20.75 10.10
N PRO A 208 4.55 20.40 9.99
CA PRO A 208 4.98 19.02 10.17
C PRO A 208 4.82 18.60 11.63
N VAL A 209 4.33 17.37 11.83
CA VAL A 209 4.13 16.78 13.14
C VAL A 209 5.17 15.70 13.36
N ARG A 210 5.94 15.82 14.45
CA ARG A 210 6.85 14.75 14.87
C ARG A 210 6.03 13.63 15.48
N LEU A 211 6.17 12.42 14.96
CA LEU A 211 5.35 11.30 15.39
C LEU A 211 5.64 10.90 16.84
N ALA A 212 6.93 10.87 17.22
CA ALA A 212 7.37 10.56 18.58
C ALA A 212 6.87 11.56 19.66
N SER A 213 6.41 12.75 19.28
CA SER A 213 5.87 13.73 20.25
C SER A 213 4.37 13.56 20.52
N ARG A 214 3.70 12.60 19.87
CA ARG A 214 2.26 12.39 19.99
C ARG A 214 1.96 11.15 20.83
N GLU A 215 1.26 11.33 21.93
CA GLU A 215 0.87 10.23 22.83
C GLU A 215 0.00 9.20 22.11
N ALA A 216 -0.96 9.65 21.30
CA ALA A 216 -1.83 8.77 20.51
C ALA A 216 -1.02 7.85 19.58
N VAL A 217 0.11 8.34 19.05
CA VAL A 217 0.99 7.57 18.16
C VAL A 217 1.88 6.62 18.95
N THR A 218 2.57 7.11 19.99
CA THR A 218 3.53 6.31 20.78
C THR A 218 2.88 5.21 21.62
N THR A 219 1.57 5.32 21.88
CA THR A 219 0.78 4.29 22.57
C THR A 219 0.02 3.36 21.62
N LEU A 220 0.13 3.56 20.31
CA LEU A 220 -0.56 2.75 19.32
C LEU A 220 0.00 1.33 19.31
N VAL A 221 -0.90 0.35 19.30
CA VAL A 221 -0.58 -1.06 19.16
C VAL A 221 -1.16 -1.54 17.83
N GLY A 222 -0.30 -2.06 16.96
CA GLY A 222 -0.68 -2.56 15.64
C GLY A 222 -1.53 -3.83 15.68
N ALA A 223 -1.95 -4.29 14.50
CA ALA A 223 -2.88 -5.42 14.35
C ALA A 223 -2.33 -6.75 14.92
N LEU A 224 -1.00 -6.88 15.01
CA LEU A 224 -0.32 -8.05 15.56
C LEU A 224 0.02 -7.92 17.06
N GLY A 225 -0.50 -6.90 17.74
CA GLY A 225 -0.29 -6.69 19.17
C GLY A 225 1.07 -6.13 19.54
N ARG A 226 1.80 -5.60 18.56
CA ARG A 226 3.10 -4.97 18.76
C ARG A 226 2.94 -3.46 18.85
N PRO A 227 3.64 -2.76 19.76
CA PRO A 227 3.70 -1.30 19.72
C PRO A 227 4.19 -0.83 18.35
N LEU A 228 3.60 0.24 17.83
CA LEU A 228 4.12 0.88 16.63
C LEU A 228 5.50 1.47 16.96
N HIS A 229 6.51 1.06 16.21
CA HIS A 229 7.85 1.63 16.34
C HIS A 229 7.91 2.95 15.55
N VAL A 230 8.35 4.02 16.22
CA VAL A 230 8.45 5.36 15.66
C VAL A 230 9.77 5.96 16.09
N ASP A 231 10.59 6.35 15.12
CA ASP A 231 11.87 6.98 15.37
C ASP A 231 11.68 8.46 15.76
N GLU A 232 12.64 9.03 16.50
CA GLU A 232 12.59 10.45 16.90
C GLU A 232 12.54 11.42 15.71
N ASP A 233 13.05 10.96 14.56
CA ASP A 233 13.12 11.70 13.32
C ASP A 233 11.98 11.38 12.34
N ASP A 234 10.97 10.60 12.76
CA ASP A 234 9.79 10.35 11.95
C ASP A 234 8.78 11.50 12.04
N TRP A 235 8.28 11.90 10.86
CA TRP A 235 7.34 13.00 10.71
C TRP A 235 6.16 12.58 9.86
N SER A 236 5.00 13.16 10.14
CA SER A 236 3.86 13.15 9.23
C SER A 236 3.41 14.58 8.96
N VAL A 237 2.89 14.82 7.77
CA VAL A 237 2.50 16.15 7.29
C VAL A 237 1.14 16.05 6.61
N ILE A 238 0.25 16.99 6.90
CA ILE A 238 -1.01 17.13 6.17
C ILE A 238 -0.77 18.02 4.94
N PHE A 239 -1.06 17.46 3.76
CA PHE A 239 -1.15 18.19 2.51
C PHE A 239 -2.62 18.43 2.16
N GLU A 240 -2.93 19.67 1.82
CA GLU A 240 -4.24 20.09 1.37
C GLU A 240 -4.22 20.37 -0.13
N LEU A 241 -5.14 19.74 -0.86
CA LEU A 241 -5.29 19.90 -2.30
C LEU A 241 -6.61 20.60 -2.60
N ARG A 242 -6.58 21.57 -3.53
CA ARG A 242 -7.78 22.22 -4.07
C ARG A 242 -7.71 22.27 -5.58
N LEU A 243 -8.84 22.07 -6.26
CA LEU A 243 -8.90 22.22 -7.71
C LEU A 243 -8.74 23.70 -8.10
N GLU A 244 -7.85 23.99 -9.06
CA GLU A 244 -7.74 25.33 -9.64
C GLU A 244 -9.03 25.72 -10.36
N ARG A 245 -9.41 27.00 -10.26
CA ARG A 245 -10.57 27.53 -11.00
C ARG A 245 -10.30 27.41 -12.50
N ALA A 246 -11.32 27.03 -13.26
CA ALA A 246 -11.28 26.95 -14.72
C ALA A 246 -11.36 28.34 -15.40
N GLU A 247 -10.63 29.34 -14.90
CA GLU A 247 -10.46 30.63 -15.57
C GLU A 247 -8.98 30.74 -15.97
N ASP A 248 -8.74 30.99 -17.25
CA ASP A 248 -7.46 31.02 -17.98
C ASP A 248 -6.87 29.65 -18.38
N GLY A 249 -7.28 29.17 -19.56
CA GLY A 249 -6.49 28.25 -20.38
C GLY A 249 -6.05 26.98 -19.68
N CYS A 250 -7.03 26.15 -19.28
CA CYS A 250 -6.76 24.91 -18.56
C CYS A 250 -5.79 24.01 -19.37
N LYS A 251 -4.55 23.86 -18.87
CA LYS A 251 -3.56 22.86 -19.35
C LYS A 251 -4.06 21.41 -19.26
N HIS A 252 -5.27 21.22 -18.73
CA HIS A 252 -6.03 19.98 -18.73
C HIS A 252 -6.17 19.36 -20.13
N VAL A 253 -6.24 20.19 -21.19
CA VAL A 253 -6.32 19.70 -22.57
C VAL A 253 -4.97 19.14 -23.04
N GLU A 254 -3.82 19.75 -22.70
CA GLU A 254 -2.49 19.21 -23.07
C GLU A 254 -2.18 17.88 -22.37
N TYR A 255 -2.61 17.67 -21.12
CA TYR A 255 -2.41 16.38 -20.43
C TYR A 255 -3.29 15.27 -21.01
N LEU A 256 -4.55 15.58 -21.34
CA LEU A 256 -5.47 14.64 -21.99
C LEU A 256 -5.10 14.34 -23.45
N GLU A 257 -4.54 15.32 -24.18
CA GLU A 257 -4.00 15.14 -25.53
C GLU A 257 -2.70 14.32 -25.51
N ASN A 258 -1.86 14.49 -24.49
CA ASN A 258 -0.71 13.62 -24.23
C ASN A 258 -1.08 12.20 -23.73
N ARG A 259 -2.37 11.87 -23.49
CA ARG A 259 -2.78 10.45 -23.36
C ARG A 259 -2.40 9.64 -24.59
N SER A 260 -2.26 10.26 -25.77
CA SER A 260 -1.89 9.57 -27.00
C SER A 260 -0.45 9.05 -27.01
N ALA A 261 0.46 9.61 -26.21
CA ALA A 261 1.80 9.06 -25.97
C ALA A 261 1.82 7.92 -24.94
N TRP A 262 0.71 7.75 -24.20
CA TRP A 262 0.54 6.78 -23.11
C TRP A 262 -0.70 5.89 -23.32
N ARG A 263 -1.05 5.58 -24.57
CA ARG A 263 -2.08 4.58 -24.91
C ARG A 263 -1.47 3.28 -25.43
N ARG A 264 -2.16 2.19 -25.03
CA ARG A 264 -1.98 0.76 -25.33
C ARG A 264 -1.34 0.47 -26.69
N ALA A 265 -0.47 -0.54 -26.73
CA ALA A 265 -0.16 -1.24 -27.98
C ALA A 265 -1.47 -1.70 -28.64
N PRO A 266 -1.61 -1.59 -29.97
CA PRO A 266 -2.85 -1.91 -30.66
C PRO A 266 -3.22 -3.38 -30.43
N ARG A 267 -4.53 -3.64 -30.29
CA ARG A 267 -5.07 -5.00 -30.40
C ARG A 267 -4.66 -5.53 -31.78
N LEU A 268 -3.92 -6.63 -31.81
CA LEU A 268 -3.82 -7.46 -33.00
C LEU A 268 -5.19 -8.09 -33.20
N ASP A 269 -5.90 -7.67 -34.25
CA ASP A 269 -7.09 -8.36 -34.72
C ASP A 269 -6.68 -9.78 -35.10
N LEU A 270 -7.15 -10.75 -34.33
CA LEU A 270 -7.14 -12.15 -34.74
C LEU A 270 -8.26 -12.36 -35.77
N PRO A 271 -8.06 -13.22 -36.79
CA PRO A 271 -9.06 -13.43 -37.82
C PRO A 271 -10.36 -13.99 -37.22
N SER A 272 -11.48 -13.58 -37.79
CA SER A 272 -12.82 -14.06 -37.50
C SER A 272 -12.93 -15.58 -37.67
N ASP A 273 -13.25 -16.30 -36.60
CA ASP A 273 -13.80 -17.65 -36.71
C ASP A 273 -15.29 -17.54 -37.06
N SER A 274 -15.61 -17.94 -38.29
CA SER A 274 -16.96 -18.33 -38.67
C SER A 274 -17.31 -19.63 -37.94
N ASP A 275 -18.52 -19.64 -37.38
CA ASP A 275 -19.19 -20.78 -36.77
C ASP A 275 -19.03 -22.07 -37.59
N ASP A 276 -18.75 -23.20 -36.91
CA ASP A 276 -19.40 -24.51 -37.14
C ASP A 276 -19.01 -25.53 -36.04
N ASP A 277 -20.05 -26.02 -35.35
CA ASP A 277 -20.29 -27.35 -34.77
C ASP A 277 -19.37 -28.00 -33.70
N VAL A 278 -19.90 -27.99 -32.46
CA VAL A 278 -20.08 -29.05 -31.45
C VAL A 278 -19.28 -30.37 -31.60
N ALA A 279 -18.45 -30.70 -30.59
CA ALA A 279 -18.38 -32.03 -29.95
C ALA A 279 -17.59 -31.99 -28.63
N ASP A 280 -18.06 -32.77 -27.65
CA ASP A 280 -17.45 -33.07 -26.35
C ASP A 280 -15.97 -33.49 -26.45
N GLU A 281 -15.15 -33.09 -25.47
CA GLU A 281 -14.22 -34.00 -24.78
C GLU A 281 -13.75 -33.37 -23.44
N GLN A 282 -14.06 -34.08 -22.35
CA GLN A 282 -13.49 -33.91 -21.01
C GLN A 282 -12.11 -34.56 -20.93
N ASP A 283 -11.30 -34.07 -19.97
CA ASP A 283 -10.03 -34.61 -19.45
C ASP A 283 -8.77 -34.42 -20.32
N ASP A 284 -7.95 -33.39 -20.02
CA ASP A 284 -6.49 -33.44 -20.30
C ASP A 284 -5.59 -32.42 -19.55
N ASP A 285 -6.06 -31.74 -18.49
CA ASP A 285 -5.21 -30.80 -17.72
C ASP A 285 -4.23 -31.49 -16.73
N ASP A 286 -4.38 -32.80 -16.50
CA ASP A 286 -3.58 -33.56 -15.52
C ASP A 286 -2.32 -34.22 -16.14
N ALA A 287 -2.18 -34.18 -17.48
CA ALA A 287 -1.04 -34.75 -18.20
C ALA A 287 0.15 -33.79 -18.35
N LEU A 288 -0.12 -32.49 -18.51
CA LEU A 288 0.92 -31.45 -18.64
C LEU A 288 1.68 -31.18 -17.33
N LEU A 289 1.01 -31.38 -16.18
CA LEU A 289 1.62 -31.27 -14.85
C LEU A 289 2.56 -32.44 -14.54
N ARG A 290 2.26 -33.67 -14.99
CA ARG A 290 3.13 -34.84 -14.80
C ARG A 290 4.36 -34.81 -15.70
N GLN A 291 4.24 -34.26 -16.90
CA GLN A 291 5.37 -34.14 -17.83
C GLN A 291 6.41 -33.11 -17.34
N ALA A 292 5.98 -32.07 -16.62
CA ALA A 292 6.88 -31.10 -15.97
C ALA A 292 7.66 -31.70 -14.79
N GLU A 293 7.05 -32.63 -14.02
CA GLU A 293 7.71 -33.32 -12.90
C GLU A 293 8.71 -34.41 -13.35
N GLU A 294 8.43 -35.13 -14.45
CA GLU A 294 9.34 -36.15 -15.00
C GLU A 294 10.57 -35.56 -15.69
N THR A 295 10.43 -34.38 -16.31
CA THR A 295 11.54 -33.66 -16.95
C THR A 295 12.56 -33.17 -15.92
N TRP A 296 12.12 -32.88 -14.68
CA TRP A 296 13.00 -32.50 -13.57
C TRP A 296 13.72 -33.69 -12.92
N ARG A 297 13.10 -34.88 -12.88
CA ARG A 297 13.73 -36.10 -12.34
C ARG A 297 14.88 -36.63 -13.19
N HIS A 298 14.83 -36.46 -14.52
CA HIS A 298 15.86 -36.96 -15.43
C HIS A 298 17.08 -36.03 -15.60
N SER A 299 17.01 -34.80 -15.09
CA SER A 299 18.15 -33.86 -15.08
C SER A 299 19.11 -34.09 -13.90
N SER A 300 18.71 -34.93 -12.92
CA SER A 300 19.45 -35.15 -11.67
C SER A 300 20.22 -36.48 -11.59
N SER A 301 20.40 -37.19 -12.71
CA SER A 301 21.06 -38.50 -12.71
C SER A 301 22.28 -38.57 -13.62
N ASN A 302 23.35 -37.81 -13.30
CA ASN A 302 24.72 -38.33 -13.31
C ASN A 302 25.74 -37.32 -12.76
N CYS A 303 26.07 -37.41 -11.47
CA CYS A 303 27.48 -37.34 -11.03
C CYS A 303 27.63 -37.89 -9.60
N GLY A 304 28.07 -39.14 -9.52
CA GLY A 304 28.98 -39.71 -8.51
C GLY A 304 28.77 -39.43 -7.02
N VAL A 305 28.26 -40.45 -6.31
CA VAL A 305 28.45 -40.58 -4.86
C VAL A 305 29.90 -40.98 -4.58
N SER A 306 30.61 -40.23 -3.75
CA SER A 306 31.67 -40.76 -2.88
C SER A 306 31.78 -39.91 -1.61
N LYS A 307 31.56 -40.58 -0.48
CA LYS A 307 31.73 -40.11 0.89
C LYS A 307 33.07 -39.38 1.07
N ALA A 308 33.07 -38.24 1.75
CA ALA A 308 33.55 -38.10 3.12
C ALA A 308 33.70 -36.63 3.52
N PHE A 309 33.58 -36.41 4.82
CA PHE A 309 33.90 -35.20 5.57
C PHE A 309 32.89 -34.05 5.50
N GLY A 310 32.30 -33.78 6.66
CA GLY A 310 31.57 -32.55 6.90
C GLY A 310 32.48 -31.35 6.67
N PHE A 311 31.90 -30.35 6.03
CA PHE A 311 32.25 -28.96 6.28
C PHE A 311 31.05 -28.44 7.09
N SER A 312 31.14 -28.42 8.42
CA SER A 312 31.74 -27.32 9.18
C SER A 312 31.24 -25.99 8.63
N ARG A 313 30.33 -25.34 9.35
CA ARG A 313 30.52 -24.02 9.98
C ARG A 313 31.57 -23.05 9.37
N GLU A 314 31.78 -23.06 8.06
CA GLU A 314 32.82 -22.32 7.32
C GLU A 314 32.26 -21.86 5.96
N LEU A 315 31.16 -21.10 6.02
CA LEU A 315 30.91 -19.99 5.10
C LEU A 315 30.56 -18.71 5.89
N CYS A 316 30.80 -18.75 7.21
CA CYS A 316 31.10 -17.54 7.95
C CYS A 316 32.51 -17.11 7.56
N ASP A 317 32.62 -15.89 7.04
CA ASP A 317 33.86 -15.17 6.79
C ASP A 317 34.67 -15.59 5.56
N VAL A 318 34.07 -15.47 4.37
CA VAL A 318 34.87 -14.97 3.24
C VAL A 318 35.09 -13.48 3.52
N GLU A 319 36.33 -13.07 3.84
CA GLU A 319 36.66 -11.66 4.09
C GLU A 319 36.16 -10.80 2.91
N GLY A 320 35.13 -9.98 3.16
CA GLY A 320 34.55 -9.06 2.18
C GLY A 320 33.22 -9.48 1.54
N MET A 321 32.61 -10.62 1.90
CA MET A 321 31.26 -10.97 1.40
C MET A 321 30.20 -10.17 2.15
N HIS A 322 29.62 -9.17 1.48
CA HIS A 322 28.56 -8.33 2.03
C HIS A 322 27.21 -9.05 1.89
N ALA A 323 26.84 -9.83 2.91
CA ALA A 323 25.65 -10.67 2.88
C ALA A 323 24.49 -10.10 3.70
N PHE A 324 23.27 -10.44 3.28
CA PHE A 324 22.06 -10.26 4.09
C PHE A 324 21.76 -11.53 4.87
N ARG A 325 21.44 -11.37 6.15
CA ARG A 325 21.10 -12.47 7.07
C ARG A 325 19.65 -12.37 7.53
N CYS A 326 19.00 -13.52 7.72
CA CYS A 326 17.67 -13.55 8.34
C CYS A 326 17.74 -12.98 9.76
N ALA A 327 16.89 -12.00 10.08
CA ALA A 327 16.88 -11.36 11.39
C ALA A 327 16.47 -12.29 12.55
N ASP A 328 15.79 -13.41 12.26
CA ASP A 328 15.32 -14.37 13.26
C ASP A 328 16.38 -15.42 13.64
N CYS A 329 17.09 -15.99 12.66
CA CYS A 329 18.03 -17.09 12.90
C CYS A 329 19.49 -16.82 12.45
N GLY A 330 19.76 -15.68 11.81
CA GLY A 330 21.10 -15.31 11.33
C GLY A 330 21.58 -16.05 10.06
N ASN A 331 20.72 -16.88 9.45
CA ASN A 331 21.05 -17.60 8.22
C ASN A 331 21.29 -16.63 7.06
N VAL A 332 22.32 -16.86 6.24
CA VAL A 332 22.58 -16.03 5.05
C VAL A 332 21.51 -16.28 4.00
N VAL A 333 20.83 -15.23 3.54
CA VAL A 333 19.67 -15.34 2.64
C VAL A 333 19.84 -14.63 1.31
N ALA A 334 20.80 -13.71 1.17
CA ALA A 334 21.13 -13.07 -0.10
C ALA A 334 22.52 -12.41 -0.07
N ASP A 335 23.07 -12.14 -1.26
CA ASP A 335 24.25 -11.28 -1.44
C ASP A 335 23.81 -9.84 -1.75
N ARG A 336 24.63 -8.86 -1.37
CA ARG A 336 24.42 -7.45 -1.74
C ARG A 336 24.57 -7.18 -3.23
N ASP A 337 25.43 -7.94 -3.91
CA ASP A 337 25.62 -7.80 -5.36
C ASP A 337 24.38 -8.26 -6.16
N ASP A 338 23.50 -9.05 -5.52
CA ASP A 338 22.21 -9.44 -6.10
C ASP A 338 21.14 -8.34 -6.02
N VAL A 339 21.41 -7.20 -5.37
CA VAL A 339 20.46 -6.08 -5.27
C VAL A 339 20.31 -5.40 -6.63
N VAL A 340 19.14 -5.59 -7.25
CA VAL A 340 18.76 -4.94 -8.51
C VAL A 340 18.24 -3.53 -8.25
N SER A 341 17.43 -3.37 -7.20
CA SER A 341 16.86 -2.06 -6.84
C SER A 341 16.50 -1.99 -5.36
N LYS A 342 16.67 -0.80 -4.78
CA LYS A 342 16.31 -0.45 -3.39
C LYS A 342 15.02 0.38 -3.29
N THR A 343 14.30 0.55 -4.40
CA THR A 343 13.11 1.43 -4.48
C THR A 343 11.80 0.68 -4.31
N PHE A 344 11.85 -0.57 -3.84
CA PHE A 344 10.69 -1.43 -3.67
C PHE A 344 10.13 -1.34 -2.25
N PHE A 345 8.86 -1.70 -2.10
CA PHE A 345 8.15 -1.72 -0.84
C PHE A 345 7.44 -3.08 -0.67
N GLY A 346 7.42 -3.57 0.56
CA GLY A 346 6.80 -4.81 0.98
C GLY A 346 5.88 -4.62 2.18
N ARG A 347 5.53 -5.72 2.84
CA ARG A 347 4.57 -5.74 3.94
C ARG A 347 5.08 -4.95 5.16
N THR A 348 6.38 -4.99 5.40
CA THR A 348 7.05 -4.29 6.51
C THR A 348 7.75 -3.00 6.06
N GLY A 349 7.29 -2.35 4.99
CA GLY A 349 7.89 -1.09 4.50
C GLY A 349 8.94 -1.29 3.41
N LYS A 350 10.16 -0.76 3.57
CA LYS A 350 11.21 -0.79 2.52
C LYS A 350 11.59 -2.23 2.16
N ALA A 351 11.84 -2.48 0.87
CA ALA A 351 12.26 -3.78 0.37
C ALA A 351 13.25 -3.66 -0.79
N PHE A 352 14.00 -4.74 -1.00
CA PHE A 352 14.95 -4.87 -2.11
C PHE A 352 14.37 -5.78 -3.18
N LEU A 353 14.54 -5.38 -4.45
CA LEU A 353 14.42 -6.30 -5.58
C LEU A 353 15.76 -7.00 -5.76
N MET A 354 15.77 -8.32 -5.61
CA MET A 354 16.96 -9.17 -5.68
C MET A 354 16.91 -10.05 -6.93
N ASN A 355 18.04 -10.21 -7.60
CA ASN A 355 18.19 -11.19 -8.68
C ASN A 355 18.09 -12.61 -8.12
N ASN A 356 18.71 -12.87 -6.96
CA ASN A 356 18.76 -14.18 -6.36
C ASN A 356 18.66 -14.12 -4.82
N MET A 357 18.28 -15.26 -4.23
CA MET A 357 18.25 -15.47 -2.78
C MET A 357 18.67 -16.92 -2.47
N TYR A 358 19.36 -17.13 -1.36
CA TYR A 358 19.94 -18.40 -0.94
C TYR A 358 19.27 -18.91 0.34
N ASN A 359 19.35 -20.22 0.58
CA ASN A 359 18.83 -20.84 1.81
C ASN A 359 17.38 -20.45 2.11
N ILE A 360 16.54 -20.45 1.07
CA ILE A 360 15.12 -20.14 1.14
C ILE A 360 14.25 -21.34 0.74
N ARG A 361 13.00 -21.35 1.22
CA ARG A 361 11.91 -22.17 0.69
C ARG A 361 10.91 -21.26 -0.01
N VAL A 362 10.49 -21.64 -1.21
CA VAL A 362 9.47 -20.91 -1.98
C VAL A 362 8.15 -21.65 -1.83
N GLY A 363 7.12 -20.95 -1.37
CA GLY A 363 5.78 -21.48 -1.16
C GLY A 363 4.98 -21.68 -2.45
N PRO A 364 3.70 -22.06 -2.33
CA PRO A 364 2.83 -22.21 -3.49
C PRO A 364 2.60 -20.88 -4.20
N ALA A 365 2.50 -20.96 -5.53
CA ALA A 365 2.18 -19.83 -6.39
C ALA A 365 0.72 -19.37 -6.17
N ARG A 366 0.52 -18.06 -6.09
CA ARG A 366 -0.81 -17.44 -5.98
C ARG A 366 -0.86 -16.13 -6.76
N ASN A 367 -2.00 -15.85 -7.37
CA ASN A 367 -2.24 -14.57 -8.02
C ASN A 367 -2.54 -13.51 -6.96
N ARG A 368 -1.91 -12.34 -7.08
CA ARG A 368 -2.09 -11.19 -6.21
C ARG A 368 -2.03 -9.90 -7.02
N TYR A 369 -2.87 -8.95 -6.64
CA TYR A 369 -2.74 -7.58 -7.09
C TYR A 369 -1.67 -6.90 -6.26
N LEU A 370 -0.69 -6.31 -6.94
CA LEU A 370 0.37 -5.52 -6.34
C LEU A 370 0.33 -4.13 -6.95
N MET A 371 1.11 -3.21 -6.39
CA MET A 371 1.19 -1.80 -6.82
C MET A 371 1.46 -1.59 -8.33
N THR A 372 1.99 -2.61 -9.02
CA THR A 372 2.25 -2.57 -10.47
C THR A 372 1.35 -3.53 -11.26
N GLY A 373 0.17 -3.86 -10.74
CA GLY A 373 -0.80 -4.74 -11.39
C GLY A 373 -0.76 -6.19 -10.89
N MET A 374 -1.47 -7.07 -11.59
CA MET A 374 -1.62 -8.47 -11.20
C MET A 374 -0.35 -9.30 -11.47
N HIS A 375 0.09 -10.03 -10.46
CA HIS A 375 1.24 -10.93 -10.51
C HIS A 375 0.92 -12.28 -9.91
N THR A 376 1.47 -13.35 -10.48
CA THR A 376 1.60 -14.63 -9.79
C THR A 376 2.87 -14.56 -8.95
N ILE A 377 2.74 -14.68 -7.63
CA ILE A 377 3.86 -14.66 -6.70
C ILE A 377 3.86 -15.88 -5.78
N ALA A 378 5.00 -16.17 -5.16
CA ALA A 378 5.12 -17.17 -4.12
C ALA A 378 5.88 -16.59 -2.93
N ASP A 379 5.39 -16.83 -1.71
CA ASP A 379 6.09 -16.38 -0.50
C ASP A 379 7.45 -17.08 -0.38
N VAL A 380 8.42 -16.34 0.15
CA VAL A 380 9.80 -16.79 0.34
C VAL A 380 10.08 -16.84 1.83
N GLN A 381 10.46 -18.01 2.32
CA GLN A 381 10.72 -18.28 3.73
C GLN A 381 12.17 -18.69 3.95
N CYS A 382 12.74 -18.38 5.11
CA CYS A 382 14.05 -18.89 5.49
C CYS A 382 14.01 -20.42 5.59
N SER A 383 14.98 -21.13 5.01
CA SER A 383 15.00 -22.59 5.05
C SER A 383 15.19 -23.16 6.45
N GLN A 384 15.78 -22.39 7.38
CA GLN A 384 16.10 -22.83 8.75
C GLN A 384 14.98 -22.60 9.75
N CYS A 385 14.35 -21.42 9.77
CA CYS A 385 13.33 -21.06 10.77
C CYS A 385 11.93 -20.82 10.20
N ASP A 386 11.74 -20.98 8.89
CA ASP A 386 10.45 -20.76 8.20
C ASP A 386 9.92 -19.31 8.24
N PHE A 387 10.74 -18.37 8.73
CA PHE A 387 10.40 -16.96 8.79
C PHE A 387 10.23 -16.37 7.39
N VAL A 388 9.16 -15.60 7.17
CA VAL A 388 8.85 -15.02 5.85
C VAL A 388 9.77 -13.82 5.59
N LEU A 389 10.52 -13.90 4.50
CA LEU A 389 11.52 -12.90 4.10
C LEU A 389 10.99 -11.97 2.99
N GLY A 390 9.93 -12.40 2.28
CA GLY A 390 9.31 -11.65 1.20
C GLY A 390 8.63 -12.60 0.20
N TRP A 391 8.81 -12.36 -1.10
CA TRP A 391 8.18 -13.18 -2.16
C TRP A 391 8.97 -13.21 -3.46
N LYS A 392 8.72 -14.22 -4.29
CA LYS A 392 9.25 -14.37 -5.65
C LYS A 392 8.18 -14.00 -6.67
N TYR A 393 8.53 -13.25 -7.70
CA TYR A 393 7.68 -13.05 -8.87
C TYR A 393 7.79 -14.26 -9.80
N ILE A 394 6.69 -14.96 -10.01
CA ILE A 394 6.62 -16.10 -10.94
C ILE A 394 6.20 -15.61 -12.32
N LYS A 395 5.14 -14.79 -12.36
CA LYS A 395 4.58 -14.27 -13.62
C LYS A 395 4.03 -12.88 -13.41
N ALA A 396 4.29 -11.98 -14.35
CA ALA A 396 3.69 -10.68 -14.43
C ALA A 396 2.69 -10.65 -15.58
N MET A 397 1.46 -10.22 -15.32
CA MET A 397 0.43 -10.12 -16.37
C MET A 397 0.69 -8.93 -17.29
N GLU A 398 1.34 -7.89 -16.77
CA GLU A 398 1.78 -6.73 -17.54
C GLU A 398 3.17 -6.92 -18.13
N SER A 399 3.30 -6.68 -19.44
CA SER A 399 4.58 -6.78 -20.16
C SER A 399 5.66 -5.86 -19.58
N SER A 400 5.28 -4.67 -19.12
CA SER A 400 6.17 -3.69 -18.48
C SER A 400 6.79 -4.18 -17.18
N GLN A 401 6.16 -5.17 -16.53
CA GLN A 401 6.61 -5.73 -15.25
C GLN A 401 7.34 -7.06 -15.40
N LYS A 402 7.46 -7.60 -16.62
CA LYS A 402 8.14 -8.89 -16.87
C LYS A 402 9.60 -8.92 -16.44
N TYR A 403 10.27 -7.77 -16.36
CA TYR A 403 11.63 -7.70 -15.84
C TYR A 403 11.75 -8.17 -14.37
N LYS A 404 10.63 -8.29 -13.65
CA LYS A 404 10.57 -8.82 -12.28
C LYS A 404 10.42 -10.33 -12.23
N GLU A 405 9.94 -10.97 -13.30
CA GLU A 405 9.76 -12.43 -13.34
C GLU A 405 11.09 -13.14 -13.01
N GLY A 406 11.03 -14.13 -12.12
CA GLY A 406 12.19 -14.85 -11.61
C GLY A 406 12.92 -14.18 -10.45
N LYS A 407 12.68 -12.88 -10.19
CA LYS A 407 13.31 -12.10 -9.12
C LYS A 407 12.53 -12.15 -7.81
N PHE A 408 13.18 -11.67 -6.76
CA PHE A 408 12.67 -11.72 -5.39
C PHE A 408 12.49 -10.32 -4.82
N ILE A 409 11.45 -10.16 -4.01
CA ILE A 409 11.34 -9.08 -3.04
C ILE A 409 11.82 -9.63 -1.70
N MET A 410 12.79 -8.94 -1.12
CA MET A 410 13.29 -9.19 0.22
C MET A 410 13.03 -7.96 1.09
N GLU A 411 12.25 -8.13 2.14
CA GLU A 411 11.85 -7.01 3.00
C GLU A 411 13.00 -6.61 3.93
N HIS A 412 13.22 -5.31 4.12
CA HIS A 412 14.36 -4.80 4.87
C HIS A 412 14.26 -5.12 6.37
N ALA A 413 13.06 -5.00 6.96
CA ALA A 413 12.87 -5.15 8.40
C ALA A 413 13.06 -6.60 8.91
N VAL A 414 13.18 -7.58 8.00
CA VAL A 414 13.30 -9.02 8.32
C VAL A 414 14.68 -9.59 8.01
N VAL A 415 15.62 -8.73 7.62
CA VAL A 415 17.02 -9.09 7.37
C VAL A 415 18.00 -8.11 8.03
N GLN A 416 19.20 -8.59 8.34
CA GLN A 416 20.33 -7.80 8.83
C GLN A 416 21.37 -7.65 7.72
N ASP A 417 21.98 -6.46 7.58
CA ASP A 417 23.08 -6.17 6.65
C ASP A 417 24.40 -6.15 7.43
N ASP A 418 25.31 -7.07 7.10
CA ASP A 418 26.63 -7.22 7.77
C ASP A 418 27.49 -5.93 7.70
N SER A 419 27.16 -4.96 6.83
CA SER A 419 27.90 -3.70 6.72
C SER A 419 27.46 -2.59 7.70
N GLU A 420 26.26 -2.66 8.29
CA GLU A 420 25.82 -1.65 9.27
C GLU A 420 26.45 -1.86 10.66
N GLU A 421 26.82 -3.10 11.01
CA GLU A 421 27.48 -3.42 12.27
C GLU A 421 28.94 -2.90 12.35
N GLN A 422 29.58 -2.67 11.20
CA GLN A 422 30.94 -2.09 11.12
C GLN A 422 30.97 -0.56 11.06
N ALA A 423 29.83 0.10 10.86
CA ALA A 423 29.72 1.56 10.89
C ALA A 423 29.54 2.10 12.33
N TRP A 424 28.98 1.30 13.24
CA TRP A 424 28.85 1.67 14.67
C TRP A 424 30.13 1.46 15.48
N ASN A 425 31.03 0.59 15.02
CA ASN A 425 32.27 0.23 15.73
C ASN A 425 33.54 0.94 15.22
N ARG A 426 33.40 2.02 14.44
CA ARG A 426 34.53 2.89 14.06
C ARG A 426 34.23 4.36 14.34
N GLN A 427 34.52 4.73 15.60
CA GLN A 427 34.85 6.05 16.16
C GLN A 427 33.88 7.21 15.96
#